data_AF-A0AAT9QL56-F1
#
_entry.id   AF-A0AAT9QL56-F1
#
_cell.length_a   1.000
_cell.length_b   1.000
_cell.length_c   1.000
_cell.angle_alpha   90.00
_cell.angle_beta   90.00
_cell.angle_gamma   90.00
#
_symmetry.space_group_name_H-M   'P 1'
#
loop_
_entity.id
_entity.type
_entity.pdbx_description
1 polymer ?
#
loop_
_entity_poly.entity_id
_entity_poly.type
_entity_poly.pdbx_seq_one_letter_code
_entity_poly.pdbx_strand_id
1 'polypeptide(L)'
;MQTFLPYPDFRQSAKALDTARLGKQRVEALQTLRALVIPGYGWQTHPAIRMWMGHVPALTMYGLAMADEWIERGHPDNTRANIAEFAPQAAHPDYAAKIVMPPWLGDPDFHLSHRSKLVHKEPKFYTPVFPDAIPEMDYVWPEPRHEFLPQEPEGDILWILREPHEDVDPQSLTTVALPPVNRSAAAAMSAGDDGYSPVYVDDGSRRPSRAPKKAPPKPQAKKPTRKRLAQEEAFRTLPGKTPVAVPFENGARFAVGQVVGRPLTLADGRFGRNFEVMEIIDRSAFAYPALLQDPRVFFPVEAP
;
A
#
# COMPACT_ATOMS: atom_id res chain seq x y z
N MET A 1 -2.53 9.14 -8.65
CA MET A 1 -1.23 8.67 -8.16
C MET A 1 -0.16 9.45 -8.91
N GLN A 2 0.55 10.33 -8.24
CA GLN A 2 1.68 11.07 -8.80
C GLN A 2 2.66 11.40 -7.67
N THR A 3 3.94 11.60 -7.99
CA THR A 3 4.91 12.17 -7.05
C THR A 3 5.21 13.63 -7.41
N PHE A 4 5.51 14.47 -6.42
CA PHE A 4 5.90 15.87 -6.64
C PHE A 4 7.34 16.10 -6.22
N LEU A 5 8.19 16.39 -7.21
CA LEU A 5 9.63 16.61 -7.02
C LEU A 5 10.03 17.95 -7.64
N PRO A 6 9.61 19.09 -7.08
CA PRO A 6 10.00 20.40 -7.58
C PRO A 6 11.51 20.69 -7.40
N TYR A 7 12.21 19.91 -6.58
CA TYR A 7 13.64 20.03 -6.29
C TYR A 7 14.36 18.68 -6.31
N PRO A 8 15.69 18.64 -6.52
CA PRO A 8 16.48 17.42 -6.47
C PRO A 8 16.60 16.82 -5.06
N ASP A 9 16.31 17.62 -4.03
CA ASP A 9 16.28 17.17 -2.64
C ASP A 9 14.85 16.84 -2.20
N PHE A 10 14.66 15.68 -1.57
CA PHE A 10 13.34 15.21 -1.13
C PHE A 10 12.76 16.03 0.02
N ARG A 11 13.60 16.51 0.95
CA ARG A 11 13.15 17.33 2.08
C ARG A 11 12.76 18.73 1.61
N GLN A 12 13.53 19.31 0.72
CA GLN A 12 13.22 20.57 0.06
C GLN A 12 11.93 20.46 -0.75
N SER A 13 11.75 19.35 -1.47
CA SER A 13 10.50 19.05 -2.18
C SER A 13 9.31 18.98 -1.23
N ALA A 14 9.41 18.29 -0.09
CA ALA A 14 8.35 18.19 0.90
C ALA A 14 7.96 19.56 1.48
N LYS A 15 8.96 20.35 1.90
CA LYS A 15 8.79 21.70 2.46
C LYS A 15 8.06 22.65 1.52
N ALA A 16 8.30 22.51 0.21
CA ALA A 16 7.70 23.37 -0.79
C ALA A 16 6.21 23.10 -1.05
N LEU A 17 5.69 21.94 -0.62
CA LEU A 17 4.29 21.58 -0.85
C LEU A 17 3.36 22.27 0.15
N ASP A 18 2.21 22.71 -0.34
CA ASP A 18 1.07 23.03 0.51
C ASP A 18 0.59 21.80 1.29
N THR A 19 -0.09 22.03 2.41
CA THR A 19 -0.53 20.96 3.32
C THR A 19 -1.41 19.91 2.65
N ALA A 20 -2.30 20.29 1.73
CA ALA A 20 -3.20 19.32 1.10
C ALA A 20 -2.43 18.36 0.17
N ARG A 21 -1.48 18.89 -0.62
CA ARG A 21 -0.64 18.09 -1.52
C ARG A 21 0.37 17.26 -0.74
N LEU A 22 0.99 17.81 0.30
CA LEU A 22 1.88 17.05 1.20
C LEU A 22 1.16 15.86 1.84
N GLY A 23 -0.05 16.08 2.38
CA GLY A 23 -0.85 15.02 2.98
C GLY A 23 -1.15 13.89 2.00
N LYS A 24 -1.44 14.22 0.74
CA LYS A 24 -1.66 13.24 -0.33
C LYS A 24 -0.38 12.53 -0.75
N GLN A 25 0.76 13.21 -0.76
CA GLN A 25 2.04 12.61 -1.18
C GLN A 25 2.52 11.47 -0.29
N ARG A 26 2.22 11.51 1.02
CA ARG A 26 2.48 10.38 1.92
C ARG A 26 1.76 9.10 1.48
N VAL A 27 0.47 9.22 1.20
CA VAL A 27 -0.38 8.11 0.76
C VAL A 27 0.01 7.65 -0.65
N GLU A 28 0.22 8.57 -1.59
CA GLU A 28 0.60 8.21 -2.96
C GLU A 28 2.00 7.58 -3.03
N ALA A 29 2.95 7.99 -2.18
CA ALA A 29 4.26 7.35 -2.07
C ALA A 29 4.13 5.88 -1.60
N LEU A 30 3.35 5.64 -0.55
CA LEU A 30 3.08 4.29 -0.06
C LEU A 30 2.37 3.41 -1.09
N GLN A 31 1.40 3.96 -1.83
CA GLN A 31 0.75 3.26 -2.93
C GLN A 31 1.71 2.94 -4.08
N THR A 32 2.65 3.84 -4.38
CA THR A 32 3.66 3.62 -5.42
C THR A 32 4.63 2.51 -4.98
N LEU A 33 5.07 2.51 -3.71
CA LEU A 33 5.89 1.43 -3.13
C LEU A 33 5.17 0.08 -3.23
N ARG A 34 3.90 0.01 -2.83
CA ARG A 34 3.06 -1.19 -2.95
C ARG A 34 2.94 -1.64 -4.41
N ALA A 35 2.75 -0.72 -5.35
CA ALA A 35 2.63 -1.07 -6.78
C ALA A 35 3.93 -1.65 -7.38
N LEU A 36 5.10 -1.18 -6.90
CA LEU A 36 6.41 -1.66 -7.34
C LEU A 36 6.74 -3.07 -6.80
N VAL A 37 6.20 -3.42 -5.64
CA VAL A 37 6.62 -4.62 -4.89
C VAL A 37 5.55 -5.71 -4.85
N ILE A 38 4.27 -5.35 -4.81
CA ILE A 38 3.17 -6.29 -4.59
C ILE A 38 2.55 -6.69 -5.94
N PRO A 39 2.53 -7.99 -6.28
CA PRO A 39 1.95 -8.49 -7.52
C PRO A 39 0.48 -8.09 -7.69
N GLY A 40 0.15 -7.54 -8.87
CA GLY A 40 -1.22 -7.16 -9.22
C GLY A 40 -1.82 -6.00 -8.39
N TYR A 41 -1.00 -5.28 -7.61
CA TYR A 41 -1.40 -4.08 -6.87
C TYR A 41 -1.35 -2.83 -7.76
N GLY A 42 -2.43 -2.04 -7.72
CA GLY A 42 -2.48 -0.75 -8.41
C GLY A 42 -2.39 -0.85 -9.95
N TRP A 43 -2.15 0.30 -10.59
CA TRP A 43 -1.91 0.39 -12.03
C TRP A 43 -0.41 0.42 -12.31
N GLN A 44 0.23 -0.75 -12.34
CA GLN A 44 1.69 -0.88 -12.42
C GLN A 44 2.32 -0.27 -13.67
N THR A 45 1.53 -0.08 -14.74
CA THR A 45 1.99 0.58 -15.97
C THR A 45 1.76 2.09 -15.99
N HIS A 46 1.33 2.70 -14.87
CA HIS A 46 1.22 4.15 -14.76
C HIS A 46 2.62 4.80 -14.86
N PRO A 47 2.81 5.90 -15.62
CA PRO A 47 4.11 6.55 -15.80
C PRO A 47 4.83 6.92 -14.49
N ALA A 48 4.09 7.50 -13.54
CA ALA A 48 4.63 7.82 -12.21
C ALA A 48 5.07 6.59 -11.39
N ILE A 49 4.56 5.38 -11.66
CA ILE A 49 5.08 4.14 -11.04
C ILE A 49 6.32 3.68 -11.82
N ARG A 50 6.23 3.64 -13.15
CA ARG A 50 7.30 3.19 -14.04
C ARG A 50 8.62 3.91 -13.78
N MET A 51 8.61 5.23 -13.61
CA MET A 51 9.86 6.00 -13.39
C MET A 51 10.64 5.61 -12.13
N TRP A 52 9.99 4.95 -11.15
CA TRP A 52 10.60 4.48 -9.90
C TRP A 52 11.02 3.01 -9.94
N MET A 53 10.78 2.27 -11.03
CA MET A 53 11.21 0.88 -11.15
C MET A 53 12.72 0.75 -10.97
N GLY A 54 13.15 -0.15 -10.08
CA GLY A 54 14.55 -0.31 -9.69
C GLY A 54 15.04 0.64 -8.58
N HIS A 55 14.19 1.54 -8.09
CA HIS A 55 14.57 2.58 -7.12
C HIS A 55 13.69 2.59 -5.86
N VAL A 56 13.22 1.42 -5.40
CA VAL A 56 12.40 1.28 -4.17
C VAL A 56 13.02 2.00 -2.96
N PRO A 57 14.33 1.83 -2.64
CA PRO A 57 14.91 2.54 -1.49
C PRO A 57 14.89 4.08 -1.63
N ALA A 58 15.08 4.61 -2.84
CA ALA A 58 15.03 6.06 -3.06
C ALA A 58 13.59 6.58 -2.94
N LEU A 59 12.59 5.85 -3.43
CA LEU A 59 11.18 6.17 -3.22
C LEU A 59 10.79 6.09 -1.74
N THR A 60 11.36 5.14 -0.97
CA THR A 60 11.20 5.10 0.48
C THR A 60 11.74 6.37 1.13
N MET A 61 12.94 6.84 0.75
CA MET A 61 13.46 8.12 1.24
C MET A 61 12.54 9.30 0.91
N TYR A 62 11.99 9.34 -0.31
CA TYR A 62 11.01 10.34 -0.71
C TYR A 62 9.76 10.30 0.18
N GLY A 63 9.17 9.11 0.38
CA GLY A 63 7.99 8.93 1.23
C GLY A 63 8.25 9.32 2.69
N LEU A 64 9.42 8.96 3.22
CA LEU A 64 9.84 9.35 4.57
C LEU A 64 9.99 10.87 4.69
N ALA A 65 10.56 11.56 3.70
CA ALA A 65 10.66 13.02 3.72
C ALA A 65 9.27 13.70 3.74
N MET A 66 8.30 13.17 3.02
CA MET A 66 6.91 13.67 3.03
C MET A 66 6.23 13.42 4.38
N ALA A 67 6.47 12.25 4.98
CA ALA A 67 5.93 11.89 6.28
C ALA A 67 6.56 12.70 7.42
N ASP A 68 7.89 12.87 7.41
CA ASP A 68 8.63 13.67 8.37
C ASP A 68 8.14 15.13 8.35
N GLU A 69 8.05 15.76 7.17
CA GLU A 69 7.56 17.15 7.03
C GLU A 69 6.10 17.29 7.52
N TRP A 70 5.26 16.29 7.27
CA TRP A 70 3.87 16.30 7.76
C TRP A 70 3.78 16.25 9.28
N ILE A 71 4.62 15.42 9.90
CA ILE A 71 4.73 15.32 11.37
C ILE A 71 5.32 16.62 11.93
N GLU A 72 6.35 17.18 11.30
CA GLU A 72 6.95 18.47 11.69
C GLU A 72 5.94 19.62 11.66
N ARG A 73 4.94 19.57 10.77
CA ARG A 73 3.80 20.51 10.73
C ARG A 73 2.73 20.26 11.81
N GLY A 74 2.93 19.27 12.68
CA GLY A 74 2.04 18.96 13.80
C GLY A 74 0.83 18.10 13.43
N HIS A 75 0.87 17.40 12.30
CA HIS A 75 -0.21 16.52 11.90
C HIS A 75 0.07 15.04 12.28
N PRO A 76 -0.96 14.26 12.67
CA PRO A 76 -0.79 12.84 12.95
C PRO A 76 -0.49 12.07 11.65
N ASP A 77 0.41 11.09 11.73
CA ASP A 77 0.79 10.23 10.62
C ASP A 77 0.57 8.75 10.94
N ASN A 78 0.13 8.00 9.93
CA ASN A 78 -0.05 6.56 9.95
C ASN A 78 0.67 5.84 8.79
N THR A 79 1.44 6.57 7.97
CA THR A 79 2.05 6.04 6.75
C THR A 79 3.53 5.74 6.91
N ARG A 80 4.23 6.47 7.77
CA ARG A 80 5.70 6.47 7.89
C ARG A 80 6.26 5.09 8.22
N ALA A 81 5.64 4.38 9.16
CA ALA A 81 6.06 3.04 9.54
C ALA A 81 5.90 2.06 8.37
N ASN A 82 4.77 2.11 7.67
CA ASN A 82 4.50 1.31 6.49
C ASN A 82 5.48 1.62 5.35
N ILE A 83 5.83 2.89 5.14
CA ILE A 83 6.82 3.32 4.15
C ILE A 83 8.22 2.78 4.49
N ALA A 84 8.65 2.89 5.75
CA ALA A 84 9.97 2.46 6.18
C ALA A 84 10.23 0.95 5.96
N GLU A 85 9.20 0.13 6.08
CA GLU A 85 9.29 -1.33 5.91
C GLU A 85 9.74 -1.77 4.50
N PHE A 86 9.49 -0.96 3.47
CA PHE A 86 9.92 -1.27 2.09
C PHE A 86 11.44 -1.22 1.89
N ALA A 87 12.14 -0.41 2.67
CA ALA A 87 13.59 -0.30 2.64
C ALA A 87 14.09 0.27 3.99
N PRO A 88 14.23 -0.56 5.04
CA PRO A 88 14.66 -0.09 6.36
C PRO A 88 15.99 0.65 6.35
N GLN A 89 16.89 0.28 5.43
CA GLN A 89 18.17 0.96 5.21
C GLN A 89 18.03 2.43 4.76
N ALA A 90 16.90 2.81 4.16
CA ALA A 90 16.62 4.20 3.77
C ALA A 90 16.36 5.12 4.97
N ALA A 91 15.94 4.55 6.10
CA ALA A 91 15.75 5.29 7.34
C ALA A 91 17.04 5.40 8.18
N HIS A 92 18.11 4.68 7.80
CA HIS A 92 19.37 4.65 8.55
C HIS A 92 20.39 5.63 7.96
N PRO A 93 20.90 6.62 8.74
CA PRO A 93 21.82 7.66 8.24
C PRO A 93 23.03 7.11 7.47
N ASP A 94 23.68 6.07 8.00
CA ASP A 94 24.90 5.48 7.40
C ASP A 94 24.67 4.73 6.08
N TYR A 95 23.42 4.35 5.79
CA TYR A 95 23.06 3.61 4.57
C TYR A 95 22.34 4.48 3.56
N ALA A 96 21.66 5.54 3.99
CA ALA A 96 20.97 6.48 3.11
C ALA A 96 21.92 7.07 2.04
N ALA A 97 23.16 7.39 2.42
CA ALA A 97 24.17 7.92 1.49
C ALA A 97 24.65 6.90 0.43
N LYS A 98 24.41 5.61 0.63
CA LYS A 98 24.79 4.53 -0.29
C LYS A 98 23.66 4.13 -1.25
N ILE A 99 22.46 4.70 -1.07
CA ILE A 99 21.31 4.40 -1.93
C ILE A 99 21.52 5.01 -3.31
N VAL A 100 21.36 4.18 -4.34
CA VAL A 100 21.43 4.62 -5.74
C VAL A 100 20.20 5.43 -6.08
N MET A 101 20.40 6.72 -6.34
CA MET A 101 19.33 7.62 -6.75
C MET A 101 18.90 7.39 -8.21
N PRO A 102 17.64 7.68 -8.56
CA PRO A 102 17.20 7.67 -9.95
C PRO A 102 18.02 8.63 -10.80
N PRO A 103 18.41 8.27 -12.03
CA PRO A 103 19.29 9.10 -12.86
C PRO A 103 18.65 10.42 -13.30
N TRP A 104 17.32 10.50 -13.26
CA TRP A 104 16.55 11.70 -13.57
C TRP A 104 16.44 12.67 -12.38
N LEU A 105 16.83 12.26 -11.16
CA LEU A 105 16.85 13.16 -10.01
C LEU A 105 18.02 14.13 -10.15
N GLY A 106 17.72 15.42 -10.26
CA GLY A 106 18.68 16.46 -10.63
C GLY A 106 18.51 16.99 -12.05
N ASP A 107 17.69 16.34 -12.89
CA ASP A 107 17.38 16.84 -14.23
C ASP A 107 16.54 18.14 -14.14
N PRO A 108 17.03 19.27 -14.69
CA PRO A 108 16.32 20.55 -14.61
C PRO A 108 14.93 20.53 -15.24
N ASP A 109 14.75 19.85 -16.38
CA ASP A 109 13.49 19.80 -17.12
C ASP A 109 12.46 18.94 -16.39
N PHE A 110 12.92 17.84 -15.79
CA PHE A 110 12.09 17.03 -14.88
C PHE A 110 11.55 17.91 -13.74
N HIS A 111 12.42 18.56 -12.98
CA HIS A 111 12.00 19.38 -11.84
C HIS A 111 11.11 20.55 -12.25
N LEU A 112 11.42 21.20 -13.38
CA LEU A 112 10.60 22.28 -13.94
C LEU A 112 9.20 21.81 -14.32
N SER A 113 9.05 20.61 -14.88
CA SER A 113 7.74 20.05 -15.20
C SER A 113 6.88 19.84 -13.95
N HIS A 114 7.48 19.37 -12.86
CA HIS A 114 6.79 19.19 -11.57
C HIS A 114 6.41 20.54 -10.94
N ARG A 115 7.30 21.55 -10.98
CA ARG A 115 6.97 22.92 -10.53
C ARG A 115 5.80 23.50 -11.34
N SER A 116 5.84 23.35 -12.65
CA SER A 116 4.81 23.83 -13.57
C SER A 116 3.44 23.21 -13.30
N LYS A 117 3.39 21.89 -13.05
CA LYS A 117 2.14 21.21 -12.70
C LYS A 117 1.63 21.55 -11.30
N LEU A 118 2.50 21.88 -10.34
CA LEU A 118 2.09 22.42 -9.04
C LEU A 118 1.43 23.80 -9.20
N VAL A 119 2.03 24.70 -9.98
CA VAL A 119 1.44 26.01 -10.31
C VAL A 119 0.08 25.86 -10.97
N HIS A 120 -0.06 24.96 -11.95
CA HIS A 120 -1.37 24.71 -12.57
C HIS A 120 -2.42 24.22 -11.56
N LYS A 121 -2.01 23.39 -10.60
CA LYS A 121 -2.92 22.80 -9.60
C LYS A 121 -3.33 23.79 -8.50
N GLU A 122 -2.46 24.70 -8.07
CA GLU A 122 -2.80 25.78 -7.12
C GLU A 122 -2.03 27.05 -7.42
N PRO A 123 -2.49 27.86 -8.39
CA PRO A 123 -1.76 29.05 -8.83
C PRO A 123 -1.48 30.03 -7.68
N LYS A 124 -2.46 30.23 -6.79
CA LYS A 124 -2.32 31.20 -5.69
C LYS A 124 -1.19 30.86 -4.73
N PHE A 125 -0.96 29.58 -4.47
CA PHE A 125 0.09 29.13 -3.56
C PHE A 125 1.44 29.07 -4.28
N TYR A 126 1.48 28.50 -5.49
CA TYR A 126 2.74 28.13 -6.13
C TYR A 126 3.33 29.19 -7.07
N THR A 127 2.54 30.09 -7.66
CA THR A 127 3.09 31.17 -8.50
C THR A 127 4.18 32.00 -7.80
N PRO A 128 4.04 32.41 -6.52
CA PRO A 128 5.13 33.12 -5.83
C PRO A 128 6.30 32.21 -5.44
N VAL A 129 6.09 30.89 -5.35
CA VAL A 129 7.13 29.91 -4.96
C VAL A 129 7.96 29.46 -6.16
N PHE A 130 7.33 29.34 -7.33
CA PHE A 130 7.92 28.85 -8.58
C PHE A 130 7.70 29.87 -9.71
N PRO A 131 8.38 31.02 -9.69
CA PRO A 131 8.23 32.04 -10.72
C PRO A 131 8.77 31.60 -12.10
N ASP A 132 9.56 30.54 -12.13
CA ASP A 132 10.13 29.93 -13.32
C ASP A 132 9.19 28.92 -14.02
N ALA A 133 8.05 28.60 -13.40
CA ALA A 133 7.09 27.65 -13.93
C ALA A 133 6.53 28.05 -15.30
N ILE A 134 6.35 27.05 -16.18
CA ILE A 134 5.83 27.21 -17.54
C ILE A 134 4.36 26.73 -17.56
N PRO A 135 3.36 27.63 -17.71
CA PRO A 135 1.94 27.28 -17.51
C PRO A 135 1.38 26.11 -18.32
N GLU A 136 1.91 25.88 -19.53
CA GLU A 136 1.45 24.86 -20.47
C GLU A 136 2.36 23.62 -20.52
N MET A 137 3.36 23.53 -19.64
CA MET A 137 4.29 22.41 -19.66
C MET A 137 3.63 21.11 -19.19
N ASP A 138 3.86 20.04 -19.94
CA ASP A 138 3.47 18.70 -19.55
C ASP A 138 4.46 18.04 -18.60
N TYR A 139 3.98 17.05 -17.84
CA TYR A 139 4.86 16.28 -16.98
C TYR A 139 5.91 15.59 -17.85
N VAL A 140 7.17 15.68 -17.41
CA VAL A 140 8.22 14.82 -17.92
C VAL A 140 8.21 13.56 -17.06
N TRP A 141 7.84 12.43 -17.66
CA TRP A 141 7.89 11.13 -17.01
C TRP A 141 9.08 10.31 -17.54
N PRO A 142 10.13 10.10 -16.73
CA PRO A 142 11.26 9.26 -17.12
C PRO A 142 10.82 7.80 -17.33
N GLU A 143 11.26 7.20 -18.43
CA GLU A 143 11.08 5.76 -18.64
C GLU A 143 12.09 4.97 -17.81
N PRO A 144 11.70 3.80 -17.27
CA PRO A 144 12.63 2.97 -16.52
C PRO A 144 13.68 2.36 -17.42
N ARG A 145 14.89 2.18 -16.88
CA ARG A 145 15.97 1.48 -17.59
C ARG A 145 15.59 0.02 -17.91
N HIS A 146 14.85 -0.61 -17.02
CA HIS A 146 14.29 -1.96 -17.20
C HIS A 146 12.91 -2.01 -16.56
N GLU A 147 11.97 -2.71 -17.22
CA GLU A 147 10.66 -2.94 -16.64
C GLU A 147 10.73 -4.09 -15.62
N PHE A 148 10.39 -3.77 -14.37
CA PHE A 148 10.29 -4.74 -13.29
C PHE A 148 8.84 -4.80 -12.84
N LEU A 149 8.13 -5.85 -13.24
CA LEU A 149 6.79 -6.14 -12.72
C LEU A 149 6.91 -7.16 -11.59
N PRO A 150 6.37 -6.90 -10.40
CA PRO A 150 6.43 -7.85 -9.30
C PRO A 150 5.60 -9.09 -9.65
N GLN A 151 6.17 -10.26 -9.37
CA GLN A 151 5.58 -11.57 -9.65
C GLN A 151 5.21 -12.26 -8.34
N GLU A 152 4.23 -13.16 -8.39
CA GLU A 152 3.94 -14.01 -7.24
C GLU A 152 5.20 -14.83 -6.88
N PRO A 153 5.43 -15.12 -5.59
CA PRO A 153 6.60 -15.87 -5.16
C PRO A 153 6.65 -17.27 -5.79
N GLU A 154 7.85 -17.73 -6.09
CA GLU A 154 8.14 -19.10 -6.54
C GLU A 154 8.82 -19.88 -5.41
N GLY A 155 8.70 -21.22 -5.40
CA GLY A 155 9.35 -22.08 -4.40
C GLY A 155 8.47 -22.37 -3.18
N ASP A 156 9.04 -22.22 -1.99
CA ASP A 156 8.37 -22.52 -0.73
C ASP A 156 7.41 -21.39 -0.35
N ILE A 157 6.12 -21.63 -0.59
CA ILE A 157 5.05 -20.64 -0.42
C ILE A 157 4.37 -20.82 0.93
N LEU A 158 4.24 -19.72 1.66
CA LEU A 158 3.35 -19.58 2.81
C LEU A 158 2.14 -18.73 2.41
N TRP A 159 0.92 -19.26 2.58
CA TRP A 159 -0.29 -18.52 2.26
C TRP A 159 -0.74 -17.66 3.43
N ILE A 160 -0.84 -16.35 3.24
CA ILE A 160 -1.39 -15.45 4.26
C ILE A 160 -2.91 -15.43 4.14
N LEU A 161 -3.60 -15.68 5.25
CA LEU A 161 -5.05 -15.59 5.36
C LEU A 161 -5.44 -14.51 6.37
N ARG A 162 -5.94 -13.37 5.89
CA ARG A 162 -6.44 -12.28 6.74
C ARG A 162 -7.84 -12.62 7.27
N GLU A 163 -7.88 -13.43 8.31
CA GLU A 163 -9.08 -13.62 9.12
C GLU A 163 -9.00 -12.74 10.37
N PRO A 164 -10.00 -11.87 10.63
CA PRO A 164 -10.00 -11.06 11.83
C PRO A 164 -10.25 -11.95 13.05
N HIS A 165 -9.29 -11.97 13.97
CA HIS A 165 -9.39 -12.58 15.27
C HIS A 165 -9.19 -11.49 16.33
N GLU A 166 -10.22 -11.25 17.15
CA GLU A 166 -10.14 -10.37 18.32
C GLU A 166 -10.12 -11.27 19.55
N ASP A 167 -9.15 -11.07 20.44
CA ASP A 167 -9.07 -11.71 21.76
C ASP A 167 -9.02 -13.26 21.75
N VAL A 168 -8.52 -13.88 20.67
CA VAL A 168 -8.29 -15.33 20.56
C VAL A 168 -6.81 -15.62 20.72
N ASP A 169 -6.46 -16.62 21.54
CA ASP A 169 -5.09 -17.15 21.61
C ASP A 169 -4.70 -17.75 20.26
N PRO A 170 -3.63 -17.26 19.59
CA PRO A 170 -3.15 -17.80 18.32
C PRO A 170 -2.97 -19.33 18.29
N GLN A 171 -2.59 -19.95 19.42
CA GLN A 171 -2.39 -21.41 19.51
C GLN A 171 -3.70 -22.20 19.54
N SER A 172 -4.82 -21.56 19.86
CA SER A 172 -6.13 -22.20 19.98
C SER A 172 -6.90 -22.30 18.66
N LEU A 173 -6.37 -21.75 17.56
CA LEU A 173 -7.01 -21.81 16.25
C LEU A 173 -7.09 -23.26 15.73
N THR A 174 -8.32 -23.73 15.56
CA THR A 174 -8.62 -25.08 15.02
C THR A 174 -9.29 -25.04 13.65
N THR A 175 -9.78 -23.87 13.24
CA THR A 175 -10.43 -23.67 11.95
C THR A 175 -10.09 -22.30 11.40
N VAL A 176 -10.11 -22.19 10.07
CA VAL A 176 -9.86 -20.94 9.36
C VAL A 176 -10.84 -20.75 8.21
N ALA A 177 -11.23 -19.51 7.94
CA ALA A 177 -12.09 -19.15 6.83
C ALA A 177 -11.78 -17.76 6.28
N LEU A 178 -12.11 -17.55 5.01
CA LEU A 178 -12.02 -16.21 4.44
C LEU A 178 -13.05 -15.27 5.10
N PRO A 179 -12.72 -13.99 5.29
CA PRO A 179 -13.65 -13.02 5.86
C PRO A 179 -14.85 -12.77 4.92
N PRO A 180 -16.02 -12.38 5.44
CA PRO A 180 -17.18 -12.05 4.62
C PRO A 180 -16.91 -10.80 3.77
N VAL A 181 -17.44 -10.77 2.55
CA VAL A 181 -17.23 -9.70 1.55
C VAL A 181 -17.68 -8.29 2.03
N ASN A 182 -18.54 -8.21 3.04
CA ASN A 182 -19.17 -6.96 3.49
C ASN A 182 -18.67 -6.41 4.84
N ARG A 183 -17.74 -7.05 5.55
CA ARG A 183 -17.13 -6.45 6.76
C ARG A 183 -15.83 -5.72 6.41
N SER A 184 -15.94 -4.72 5.54
CA SER A 184 -14.84 -3.81 5.19
C SER A 184 -14.58 -2.72 6.24
N ALA A 185 -14.73 -3.04 7.53
CA ALA A 185 -14.41 -2.13 8.62
C ALA A 185 -13.47 -2.80 9.65
N ALA A 186 -13.77 -4.02 10.10
CA ALA A 186 -12.93 -4.70 11.08
C ALA A 186 -11.65 -5.34 10.48
N ALA A 187 -11.73 -5.92 9.27
CA ALA A 187 -10.58 -6.58 8.64
C ALA A 187 -9.58 -5.60 7.99
N ALA A 188 -9.96 -4.34 7.80
CA ALA A 188 -9.07 -3.28 7.34
C ALA A 188 -8.30 -2.67 8.53
N MET A 189 -8.97 -2.48 9.67
CA MET A 189 -8.35 -1.91 10.87
C MET A 189 -7.20 -2.75 11.45
N SER A 190 -7.17 -4.07 11.19
CA SER A 190 -6.11 -4.96 11.68
C SER A 190 -4.90 -5.09 10.75
N ALA A 191 -4.83 -4.32 9.66
CA ALA A 191 -3.64 -4.26 8.81
C ALA A 191 -3.50 -2.88 8.19
N GLY A 192 -3.01 -1.91 8.97
CA GLY A 192 -2.57 -0.62 8.44
C GLY A 192 -3.57 0.04 7.50
N ASP A 193 -4.86 0.08 7.85
CA ASP A 193 -5.83 0.90 7.11
C ASP A 193 -5.44 2.37 7.28
N ASP A 194 -4.68 2.86 6.30
CA ASP A 194 -4.31 4.26 6.15
C ASP A 194 -5.55 5.16 5.83
N GLY A 195 -6.76 4.61 5.93
CA GLY A 195 -8.04 5.28 5.71
C GLY A 195 -8.44 5.39 4.24
N TYR A 196 -7.86 4.56 3.36
CA TYR A 196 -8.05 4.70 1.92
C TYR A 196 -8.89 3.57 1.30
N SER A 197 -10.14 3.90 0.99
CA SER A 197 -10.92 3.18 -0.02
C SER A 197 -10.48 3.65 -1.42
N PRO A 198 -10.16 2.75 -2.38
CA PRO A 198 -9.78 3.13 -3.73
C PRO A 198 -10.94 3.77 -4.48
N VAL A 199 -11.13 5.07 -4.26
CA VAL A 199 -11.93 5.94 -5.12
C VAL A 199 -10.97 6.53 -6.13
N TYR A 200 -11.08 6.08 -7.38
CA TYR A 200 -10.63 6.90 -8.51
C TYR A 200 -11.48 8.16 -8.49
N VAL A 201 -10.94 9.24 -7.94
CA VAL A 201 -11.62 10.54 -7.93
C VAL A 201 -11.29 11.24 -9.25
N ASP A 202 -12.32 11.31 -10.09
CA ASP A 202 -12.45 12.23 -11.22
C ASP A 202 -12.11 13.66 -10.78
N ASP A 203 -11.24 14.35 -11.52
CA ASP A 203 -10.62 15.65 -11.17
C ASP A 203 -11.61 16.82 -11.41
N GLY A 204 -12.83 16.67 -10.90
CA GLY A 204 -13.93 17.64 -11.04
C GLY A 204 -14.26 18.31 -9.71
N SER A 205 -13.78 19.54 -9.52
CA SER A 205 -14.17 20.43 -8.42
C SER A 205 -15.69 20.64 -8.39
N ARG A 206 -16.42 19.93 -7.53
CA ARG A 206 -17.86 20.21 -7.29
C ARG A 206 -18.02 21.13 -6.07
N ARG A 207 -18.49 22.34 -6.33
CA ARG A 207 -19.02 23.30 -5.34
C ARG A 207 -20.05 22.61 -4.43
N PRO A 208 -20.07 22.87 -3.11
CA PRO A 208 -21.05 22.28 -2.22
C PRO A 208 -22.46 22.81 -2.49
N SER A 209 -23.40 21.93 -2.86
CA SER A 209 -24.81 22.26 -3.02
C SER A 209 -25.53 22.32 -1.66
N ARG A 210 -26.24 23.43 -1.40
CA ARG A 210 -27.17 23.63 -0.27
C ARG A 210 -28.48 22.83 -0.45
N ALA A 211 -28.40 21.50 -0.48
CA ALA A 211 -29.58 20.64 -0.44
C ALA A 211 -29.55 19.73 0.80
N PRO A 212 -30.70 19.50 1.48
CA PRO A 212 -30.75 18.65 2.66
C PRO A 212 -30.32 17.23 2.29
N LYS A 213 -29.34 16.69 3.04
CA LYS A 213 -28.77 15.34 2.83
C LYS A 213 -29.88 14.30 3.00
N LYS A 214 -30.30 13.65 1.90
CA LYS A 214 -31.11 12.42 1.95
C LYS A 214 -30.33 11.36 2.76
N ALA A 215 -31.03 10.64 3.63
CA ALA A 215 -30.46 9.54 4.39
C ALA A 215 -29.76 8.55 3.44
N PRO A 216 -28.56 8.03 3.80
CA PRO A 216 -27.85 7.11 2.94
C PRO A 216 -28.70 5.83 2.73
N PRO A 217 -28.78 5.31 1.49
CA PRO A 217 -29.50 4.07 1.22
C PRO A 217 -28.89 2.93 2.04
N LYS A 218 -29.75 1.99 2.51
CA LYS A 218 -29.30 0.78 3.22
C LYS A 218 -28.22 0.08 2.39
N PRO A 219 -27.09 -0.34 3.00
CA PRO A 219 -26.01 -1.00 2.26
C PRO A 219 -26.53 -2.31 1.67
N GLN A 220 -26.64 -2.36 0.34
CA GLN A 220 -26.89 -3.60 -0.38
C GLN A 220 -25.63 -4.47 -0.33
N ALA A 221 -25.79 -5.77 -0.12
CA ALA A 221 -24.68 -6.72 -0.19
C ALA A 221 -24.01 -6.62 -1.57
N LYS A 222 -22.77 -6.13 -1.62
CA LYS A 222 -22.05 -5.99 -2.90
C LYS A 222 -21.65 -7.38 -3.39
N LYS A 223 -21.88 -7.65 -4.68
CA LYS A 223 -21.40 -8.88 -5.32
C LYS A 223 -19.85 -8.94 -5.24
N PRO A 224 -19.25 -10.12 -5.02
CA PRO A 224 -17.80 -10.27 -4.98
C PRO A 224 -17.16 -9.82 -6.31
N THR A 225 -16.01 -9.17 -6.23
CA THR A 225 -15.22 -8.79 -7.42
C THR A 225 -14.56 -10.03 -8.05
N ARG A 226 -14.14 -9.96 -9.32
CA ARG A 226 -13.38 -11.05 -9.97
C ARG A 226 -12.10 -11.42 -9.20
N LYS A 227 -11.38 -10.43 -8.67
CA LYS A 227 -10.19 -10.65 -7.82
C LYS A 227 -10.54 -11.35 -6.50
N ARG A 228 -11.71 -11.07 -5.93
CA ARG A 228 -12.20 -11.74 -4.72
C ARG A 228 -12.57 -13.20 -4.99
N LEU A 229 -13.28 -13.46 -6.10
CA LEU A 229 -13.63 -14.82 -6.52
C LEU A 229 -12.39 -15.68 -6.76
N ALA A 230 -11.32 -15.12 -7.34
CA ALA A 230 -10.06 -15.84 -7.51
C ALA A 230 -9.42 -16.25 -6.18
N GLN A 231 -9.47 -15.39 -5.16
CA GLN A 231 -8.99 -15.71 -3.80
C GLN A 231 -9.86 -16.78 -3.12
N GLU A 232 -11.18 -16.72 -3.32
CA GLU A 232 -12.11 -17.73 -2.80
C GLU A 232 -11.87 -19.09 -3.45
N GLU A 233 -11.66 -19.14 -4.77
CA GLU A 233 -11.34 -20.38 -5.47
C GLU A 233 -10.00 -20.93 -5.01
N ALA A 234 -8.95 -20.10 -4.95
CA ALA A 234 -7.63 -20.52 -4.47
C ALA A 234 -7.70 -21.14 -3.07
N PHE A 235 -8.39 -20.50 -2.12
CA PHE A 235 -8.58 -21.02 -0.78
C PHE A 235 -9.37 -22.34 -0.76
N ARG A 236 -10.38 -22.46 -1.63
CA ARG A 236 -11.24 -23.65 -1.73
C ARG A 236 -10.50 -24.86 -2.29
N THR A 237 -9.62 -24.64 -3.24
CA THR A 237 -8.86 -25.69 -3.94
C THR A 237 -7.48 -25.94 -3.33
N LEU A 238 -7.12 -25.26 -2.23
CA LEU A 238 -5.87 -25.47 -1.52
C LEU A 238 -5.65 -26.97 -1.20
N PRO A 239 -4.52 -27.57 -1.59
CA PRO A 239 -4.18 -28.94 -1.19
C PRO A 239 -4.17 -29.12 0.33
N GLY A 240 -4.42 -30.35 0.81
CA GLY A 240 -4.19 -30.67 2.22
C GLY A 240 -2.72 -30.51 2.60
N LYS A 241 -2.44 -30.18 3.87
CA LYS A 241 -1.09 -29.89 4.40
C LYS A 241 -0.42 -28.65 3.80
N THR A 242 -1.15 -27.81 3.05
CA THR A 242 -0.60 -26.54 2.58
C THR A 242 -0.37 -25.60 3.78
N PRO A 243 0.81 -24.99 3.92
CA PRO A 243 1.08 -24.05 4.99
C PRO A 243 0.29 -22.75 4.80
N VAL A 244 -0.35 -22.31 5.88
CA VAL A 244 -1.13 -21.08 5.96
C VAL A 244 -0.73 -20.32 7.22
N ALA A 245 -0.60 -19.00 7.11
CA ALA A 245 -0.36 -18.09 8.21
C ALA A 245 -1.55 -17.15 8.42
N VAL A 246 -2.03 -17.07 9.65
CA VAL A 246 -3.12 -16.16 10.05
C VAL A 246 -2.52 -15.02 10.88
N PRO A 247 -2.71 -13.74 10.51
CA PRO A 247 -2.17 -12.62 11.25
C PRO A 247 -2.95 -12.36 12.54
N PHE A 248 -2.21 -12.00 13.59
CA PHE A 248 -2.69 -11.57 14.90
C PHE A 248 -2.05 -10.23 15.27
N GLU A 249 -2.60 -9.56 16.29
CA GLU A 249 -2.05 -8.31 16.84
C GLU A 249 -1.76 -7.27 15.76
N ASN A 250 -2.77 -7.02 14.92
CA ASN A 250 -2.67 -6.11 13.77
C ASN A 250 -1.55 -6.48 12.77
N GLY A 251 -1.26 -7.77 12.64
CA GLY A 251 -0.23 -8.30 11.73
C GLY A 251 1.18 -8.25 12.28
N ALA A 252 1.36 -8.06 13.60
CA ALA A 252 2.66 -8.14 14.26
C ALA A 252 3.13 -9.59 14.44
N ARG A 253 2.19 -10.52 14.64
CA ARG A 253 2.46 -11.97 14.82
C ARG A 253 1.59 -12.81 13.89
N PHE A 254 2.04 -14.03 13.59
CA PHE A 254 1.36 -14.94 12.70
C PHE A 254 1.28 -16.33 13.32
N ALA A 255 0.07 -16.90 13.38
CA ALA A 255 -0.10 -18.32 13.64
C ALA A 255 0.13 -19.08 12.34
N VAL A 256 1.25 -19.79 12.25
CA VAL A 256 1.62 -20.62 11.09
C VAL A 256 1.18 -22.04 11.37
N GLY A 257 0.51 -22.63 10.39
CA GLY A 257 -0.03 -23.97 10.51
C GLY A 257 -0.39 -24.55 9.17
N GLN A 258 -1.12 -25.66 9.17
CA GLN A 258 -1.52 -26.34 7.95
C GLN A 258 -3.02 -26.59 7.88
N VAL A 259 -3.56 -26.54 6.68
CA VAL A 259 -4.94 -26.98 6.42
C VAL A 259 -5.04 -28.50 6.47
N VAL A 260 -5.91 -29.00 7.35
CA VAL A 260 -6.06 -30.44 7.62
C VAL A 260 -7.49 -30.92 7.38
N GLY A 261 -7.64 -32.23 7.20
CA GLY A 261 -8.94 -32.87 7.07
C GLY A 261 -9.79 -32.39 5.88
N ARG A 262 -11.10 -32.59 6.00
CA ARG A 262 -12.09 -32.19 4.98
C ARG A 262 -12.53 -30.74 5.20
N PRO A 263 -12.88 -30.00 4.15
CA PRO A 263 -13.54 -28.70 4.30
C PRO A 263 -14.83 -28.81 5.11
N LEU A 264 -15.19 -27.74 5.81
CA LEU A 264 -16.38 -27.65 6.63
C LEU A 264 -17.17 -26.37 6.38
N THR A 265 -18.38 -26.33 6.88
CA THR A 265 -19.19 -25.11 6.96
C THR A 265 -19.14 -24.63 8.41
N LEU A 266 -18.68 -23.40 8.61
CA LEU A 266 -18.66 -22.77 9.94
C LEU A 266 -20.07 -22.45 10.43
N ALA A 267 -20.22 -22.18 11.73
CA ALA A 267 -21.49 -21.84 12.35
C ALA A 267 -22.17 -20.61 11.71
N ASP A 268 -21.39 -19.70 11.12
CA ASP A 268 -21.86 -18.52 10.40
C ASP A 268 -22.17 -18.77 8.92
N GLY A 269 -22.09 -20.02 8.46
CA GLY A 269 -22.36 -20.44 7.09
C GLY A 269 -21.21 -20.24 6.10
N ARG A 270 -20.06 -19.73 6.54
CA ARG A 270 -18.88 -19.59 5.68
C ARG A 270 -18.24 -20.95 5.37
N PHE A 271 -17.63 -21.05 4.19
CA PHE A 271 -16.71 -22.14 3.88
C PHE A 271 -15.45 -22.00 4.73
N GLY A 272 -15.15 -23.01 5.53
CA GLY A 272 -13.98 -23.07 6.39
C GLY A 272 -13.18 -24.36 6.19
N ARG A 273 -11.98 -24.37 6.75
CA ARG A 273 -11.09 -25.53 6.76
C ARG A 273 -10.59 -25.79 8.17
N ASN A 274 -10.39 -27.06 8.51
CA ASN A 274 -9.68 -27.35 9.76
C ASN A 274 -8.23 -26.91 9.60
N PHE A 275 -7.69 -26.40 10.69
CA PHE A 275 -6.37 -25.79 10.74
C PHE A 275 -5.66 -26.30 11.98
N GLU A 276 -4.40 -26.66 11.82
CA GLU A 276 -3.53 -27.09 12.91
C GLU A 276 -2.37 -26.11 12.99
N VAL A 277 -2.33 -25.33 14.08
CA VAL A 277 -1.24 -24.40 14.36
C VAL A 277 0.01 -25.20 14.72
N MET A 278 1.11 -24.87 14.07
CA MET A 278 2.42 -25.49 14.31
C MET A 278 3.33 -24.58 15.12
N GLU A 279 3.31 -23.28 14.82
CA GLU A 279 4.19 -22.30 15.45
C GLU A 279 3.59 -20.90 15.37
N ILE A 280 4.13 -20.00 16.19
CA ILE A 280 3.84 -18.56 16.14
C ILE A 280 5.14 -17.86 15.76
N ILE A 281 5.11 -17.07 14.68
CA ILE A 281 6.25 -16.29 14.23
C ILE A 281 5.94 -14.79 14.30
N ASP A 282 6.98 -13.98 14.48
CA ASP A 282 6.88 -12.52 14.37
C ASP A 282 6.93 -12.07 12.91
N ARG A 283 6.34 -10.91 12.63
CA ARG A 283 6.42 -10.26 11.30
C ARG A 283 7.86 -10.07 10.81
N SER A 284 8.82 -9.90 11.72
CA SER A 284 10.25 -9.77 11.41
C SER A 284 10.92 -11.07 10.97
N ALA A 285 10.25 -12.22 11.08
CA ALA A 285 10.77 -13.49 10.57
C ALA A 285 10.79 -13.54 9.03
N PHE A 286 9.90 -12.79 8.37
CA PHE A 286 9.85 -12.73 6.91
C PHE A 286 11.07 -11.95 6.36
N ALA A 287 11.73 -12.50 5.34
CA ALA A 287 12.87 -11.84 4.70
C ALA A 287 12.51 -10.47 4.11
N TYR A 288 11.27 -10.31 3.61
CA TYR A 288 10.75 -9.03 3.12
C TYR A 288 9.33 -8.73 3.62
N PRO A 289 9.17 -8.21 4.85
CA PRO A 289 7.86 -8.00 5.48
C PRO A 289 6.94 -7.03 4.74
N ALA A 290 7.48 -6.16 3.86
CA ALA A 290 6.69 -5.23 3.06
C ALA A 290 5.66 -5.92 2.15
N LEU A 291 5.89 -7.17 1.74
CA LEU A 291 4.92 -7.98 0.98
C LEU A 291 3.67 -8.28 1.80
N LEU A 292 3.77 -8.33 3.13
CA LEU A 292 2.63 -8.51 4.03
C LEU A 292 1.74 -7.25 4.12
N GLN A 293 2.04 -6.19 3.37
CA GLN A 293 1.12 -5.05 3.19
C GLN A 293 0.12 -5.27 2.04
N ASP A 294 0.10 -6.46 1.42
CA ASP A 294 -0.86 -6.81 0.38
C ASP A 294 -2.31 -6.72 0.89
N PRO A 295 -3.18 -5.93 0.24
CA PRO A 295 -4.57 -5.76 0.67
C PRO A 295 -5.46 -6.98 0.39
N ARG A 296 -4.97 -8.00 -0.34
CA ARG A 296 -5.67 -9.27 -0.52
C ARG A 296 -5.92 -9.91 0.84
N VAL A 297 -7.06 -10.60 0.96
CA VAL A 297 -7.40 -11.35 2.17
C VAL A 297 -6.81 -12.76 2.14
N PHE A 298 -6.39 -13.22 0.96
CA PHE A 298 -5.71 -14.49 0.78
C PHE A 298 -4.68 -14.37 -0.34
N PHE A 299 -3.41 -14.54 -0.02
CA PHE A 299 -2.31 -14.33 -0.97
C PHE A 299 -1.05 -15.13 -0.57
N PRO A 300 -0.21 -15.52 -1.53
CA PRO A 300 1.04 -16.19 -1.25
C PRO A 300 2.17 -15.20 -0.91
N VAL A 301 3.06 -15.61 -0.02
CA VAL A 301 4.38 -14.99 0.21
C VAL A 301 5.43 -16.09 0.26
N GLU A 302 6.71 -15.71 0.09
CA GLU A 302 7.82 -16.62 0.37
C GLU A 302 7.83 -16.98 1.86
N ALA A 303 8.03 -18.27 2.15
CA ALA A 303 8.13 -18.75 3.52
C ALA A 303 9.40 -18.17 4.21
N PRO A 304 9.31 -17.82 5.51
CA PRO A 304 10.45 -17.34 6.30
C PRO A 304 11.50 -18.42 6.58
#